data_AF-A0A094ZQU1-F1
#
_entry.id   AF-A0A094ZQU1-F1
#
_cell.length_a   1.000
_cell.length_b   1.000
_cell.length_c   1.000
_cell.angle_alpha   90.00
_cell.angle_beta   90.00
_cell.angle_gamma   90.00
#
_symmetry.space_group_name_H-M   'P 1'
#
loop_
_entity.id
_entity.type
_entity.pdbx_description
1 polymer ?
#
loop_
_entity_poly.entity_id
_entity_poly.type
_entity_poly.pdbx_seq_one_letter_code
_entity_poly.pdbx_strand_id
1 'polypeptide(L)'
;MEIFIYLNMYQTVVHTKPIETYAKDDVNFSKPCPEENYRYHNATGYFMCTVETAKKCIDLCQQTGCNDLYFMSVIPSKNDKIKRNYRCRCFQDYHVCFYNPLPRYHNIN
;
A
#
# COMPACT_ATOMS: atom_id res chain seq x y z
N MET A 1 5.05 -50.43 -24.68
CA MET A 1 3.88 -50.01 -23.88
C MET A 1 4.30 -48.76 -23.13
N GLU A 2 4.08 -47.60 -23.74
CA GLU A 2 4.51 -46.31 -23.19
C GLU A 2 3.48 -45.83 -22.18
N ILE A 3 3.95 -45.56 -20.96
CA ILE A 3 3.12 -45.04 -19.86
C ILE A 3 3.10 -43.52 -20.03
N PHE A 4 1.99 -43.00 -20.54
CA PHE A 4 1.72 -41.56 -20.56
C PHE A 4 1.36 -41.09 -19.15
N ILE A 5 2.30 -40.41 -18.49
CA ILE A 5 2.06 -39.74 -17.22
C ILE A 5 1.39 -38.39 -17.53
N TYR A 6 0.07 -38.34 -17.41
CA TYR A 6 -0.70 -37.10 -17.49
C TYR A 6 -0.48 -36.27 -16.20
N LEU A 7 0.42 -35.30 -16.24
CA LEU A 7 0.54 -34.27 -15.21
C LEU A 7 -0.64 -33.30 -15.32
N ASN A 8 -1.66 -33.50 -14.48
CA ASN A 8 -2.76 -32.56 -14.30
C ASN A 8 -2.23 -31.26 -13.69
N MET A 9 -2.04 -30.23 -14.51
CA MET A 9 -1.87 -28.85 -14.07
C MET A 9 -3.20 -28.34 -13.49
N TYR A 10 -3.46 -28.61 -12.22
CA TYR A 10 -4.48 -27.85 -11.50
C TYR A 10 -3.93 -26.43 -11.27
N GLN A 11 -4.26 -25.51 -12.19
CA GLN A 11 -4.19 -24.08 -11.89
C GLN A 11 -5.21 -23.80 -10.78
N THR A 12 -4.75 -23.69 -9.54
CA THR A 12 -5.52 -23.07 -8.47
C THR A 12 -5.78 -21.62 -8.85
N VAL A 13 -6.94 -21.36 -9.46
CA VAL A 13 -7.49 -20.02 -9.60
C VAL A 13 -7.86 -19.56 -8.19
N VAL A 14 -6.93 -18.88 -7.52
CA VAL A 14 -7.26 -18.18 -6.28
C VAL A 14 -8.25 -17.10 -6.64
N HIS A 15 -9.54 -17.32 -6.35
CA HIS A 15 -10.55 -16.27 -6.33
C HIS A 15 -10.24 -15.35 -5.15
N THR A 16 -9.19 -14.54 -5.28
CA THR A 16 -9.04 -13.37 -4.41
C THR A 16 -10.20 -12.44 -4.75
N LYS A 17 -10.95 -11.99 -3.73
CA LYS A 17 -11.79 -10.79 -3.89
C LYS A 17 -10.95 -9.74 -4.61
N PRO A 18 -11.52 -8.97 -5.56
CA PRO A 18 -10.78 -7.91 -6.23
C PRO A 18 -10.04 -7.12 -5.15
N ILE A 19 -8.71 -7.03 -5.24
CA ILE A 19 -7.97 -6.07 -4.43
C ILE A 19 -8.70 -4.77 -4.68
N GLU A 20 -9.28 -4.14 -3.66
CA GLU A 20 -9.96 -2.85 -3.82
C GLU A 20 -8.88 -1.85 -4.28
N THR A 21 -8.76 -1.77 -5.60
CA THR A 21 -7.72 -1.04 -6.30
C THR A 21 -8.11 0.42 -6.26
N TYR A 22 -7.42 1.15 -5.39
CA TYR A 22 -6.97 2.53 -5.58
C TYR A 22 -7.98 3.68 -5.68
N ALA A 23 -9.29 3.46 -5.75
CA ALA A 23 -10.22 4.54 -6.15
C ALA A 23 -11.62 4.55 -5.49
N LYS A 24 -11.96 3.64 -4.57
CA LYS A 24 -13.36 3.50 -4.12
C LYS A 24 -13.66 3.91 -2.68
N ASP A 25 -12.67 4.48 -2.00
CA ASP A 25 -12.85 4.93 -0.64
C ASP A 25 -12.92 6.46 -0.73
N ASP A 26 -14.06 7.06 -0.34
CA ASP A 26 -14.22 8.52 -0.14
C ASP A 26 -13.33 9.02 1.03
N VAL A 27 -12.07 8.59 1.07
CA VAL A 27 -11.10 8.94 2.11
C VAL A 27 -10.45 10.26 1.78
N ASN A 28 -10.81 11.28 2.55
CA ASN A 28 -10.19 12.60 2.49
C ASN A 28 -8.80 12.55 3.14
N PHE A 29 -7.77 12.94 2.39
CA PHE A 29 -6.41 13.02 2.91
C PHE A 29 -6.15 14.45 3.35
N SER A 30 -5.55 14.63 4.52
CA SER A 30 -5.10 15.93 4.99
C SER A 30 -3.62 16.15 4.73
N LYS A 31 -3.17 17.37 5.02
CA LYS A 31 -1.74 17.73 5.06
C LYS A 31 -0.95 16.78 5.98
N PRO A 32 0.39 16.74 5.86
CA PRO A 32 1.21 15.94 6.77
C PRO A 32 0.92 16.30 8.23
N CYS A 33 0.66 15.28 9.06
CA CYS A 33 0.31 15.44 10.48
C CYS A 33 1.17 14.49 11.36
N PRO A 34 2.50 14.71 11.46
CA PRO A 34 3.38 13.84 12.24
C PRO A 34 3.01 13.75 13.73
N GLU A 35 2.43 14.80 14.29
CA GLU A 35 1.94 14.89 15.66
C GLU A 35 0.78 13.92 15.96
N GLU A 36 0.02 13.52 14.94
CA GLU A 36 -1.07 12.54 15.04
C GLU A 36 -0.65 11.15 14.53
N ASN A 37 0.65 10.90 14.40
CA ASN A 37 1.22 9.71 13.77
C ASN A 37 0.55 9.36 12.41
N TYR A 38 0.24 10.38 11.60
CA TYR A 38 -0.35 10.27 10.27
C TYR A 38 -1.72 9.57 10.20
N ARG A 39 -2.40 9.37 11.35
CA ARG A 39 -3.77 8.87 11.48
C ARG A 39 -4.00 7.59 10.66
N TYR A 40 -3.42 6.48 11.12
CA TYR A 40 -3.65 5.17 10.49
C TYR A 40 -5.11 4.75 10.63
N HIS A 41 -5.74 4.41 9.50
CA HIS A 41 -7.14 3.98 9.43
C HIS A 41 -7.20 2.47 9.20
N ASN A 42 -7.46 1.71 10.26
CA ASN A 42 -7.43 0.25 10.27
C ASN A 42 -8.30 -0.40 9.18
N ALA A 43 -9.48 0.17 8.88
CA ALA A 43 -10.41 -0.44 7.93
C ALA A 43 -9.91 -0.43 6.48
N THR A 44 -9.12 0.58 6.10
CA THR A 44 -8.59 0.71 4.72
C THR A 44 -7.08 0.46 4.65
N GLY A 45 -6.39 0.55 5.77
CA GLY A 45 -4.94 0.50 5.88
C GLY A 45 -4.24 1.78 5.44
N TYR A 46 -4.97 2.87 5.18
CA TYR A 46 -4.38 4.15 4.79
C TYR A 46 -3.87 4.95 5.99
N PHE A 47 -2.81 5.72 5.77
CA PHE A 47 -2.47 6.86 6.60
C PHE A 47 -3.21 8.08 6.06
N MET A 48 -4.14 8.64 6.85
CA MET A 48 -5.09 9.67 6.39
C MET A 48 -4.48 11.07 6.27
N CYS A 49 -3.18 11.21 6.56
CA CYS A 49 -2.38 12.38 6.24
C CYS A 49 -1.36 12.03 5.17
N THR A 50 -1.04 12.99 4.29
CA THR A 50 0.01 12.77 3.30
C THR A 50 1.34 12.49 3.96
N VAL A 51 2.10 11.58 3.36
CA VAL A 51 3.43 11.19 3.83
C VAL A 51 4.44 11.68 2.79
N GLU A 52 5.40 12.49 3.22
CA GLU A 52 6.24 13.22 2.28
C GLU A 52 7.41 12.41 1.72
N THR A 53 7.81 11.31 2.36
CA THR A 53 8.94 10.50 1.91
C THR A 53 8.61 9.00 1.92
N ALA A 54 9.23 8.27 0.99
CA ALA A 54 9.10 6.81 0.94
C ALA A 54 9.64 6.16 2.22
N LYS A 55 10.79 6.67 2.71
CA LYS A 55 11.36 6.24 3.98
C LYS A 55 10.37 6.37 5.14
N LYS A 56 9.71 7.53 5.28
CA LYS A 56 8.75 7.74 6.37
C LYS A 56 7.55 6.80 6.24
N CYS A 57 7.07 6.54 5.02
CA CYS A 57 5.98 5.60 4.80
C CYS A 57 6.34 4.19 5.28
N ILE A 58 7.58 3.74 5.04
CA ILE A 58 8.04 2.43 5.53
C ILE A 58 8.14 2.39 7.04
N ASP A 59 8.73 3.41 7.65
CA ASP A 59 8.85 3.51 9.11
C ASP A 59 7.46 3.44 9.78
N LEU A 60 6.43 4.02 9.15
CA LEU A 60 5.02 3.93 9.59
C LEU A 60 4.38 2.55 9.33
N CYS A 61 4.62 1.96 8.15
CA CYS A 61 4.15 0.62 7.81
C CYS A 61 4.69 -0.45 8.76
N GLN A 62 5.95 -0.34 9.18
CA GLN A 62 6.57 -1.26 10.14
C GLN A 62 5.90 -1.22 11.52
N GLN A 63 5.40 -0.06 11.94
CA GLN A 63 4.62 0.07 13.17
C GLN A 63 3.25 -0.61 13.10
N THR A 64 2.73 -0.83 11.89
CA THR A 64 1.39 -1.38 11.62
C THR A 64 1.43 -2.83 11.12
N GLY A 65 2.60 -3.46 11.09
CA GLY A 65 2.77 -4.88 10.74
C GLY A 65 3.06 -5.16 9.26
N CYS A 66 3.29 -4.14 8.44
CA CYS A 66 3.82 -4.29 7.09
C CYS A 66 5.34 -4.16 7.09
N ASN A 67 6.04 -4.83 6.17
CA ASN A 67 7.51 -4.78 6.11
C ASN A 67 8.03 -4.22 4.78
N ASP A 68 9.34 -4.01 4.72
CA ASP A 68 10.05 -3.38 3.60
C ASP A 68 10.27 -4.34 2.42
N LEU A 69 10.37 -5.65 2.66
CA LEU A 69 10.46 -6.69 1.61
C LEU A 69 9.25 -6.64 0.66
N TYR A 70 8.11 -6.17 1.16
CA TYR A 70 6.88 -6.01 0.41
C TYR A 70 6.52 -4.54 0.13
N PHE A 71 7.52 -3.65 0.04
CA PHE A 71 7.28 -2.26 -0.34
C PHE A 71 7.06 -2.12 -1.86
N MET A 72 5.83 -1.81 -2.27
CA MET A 72 5.48 -1.59 -3.66
C MET A 72 5.36 -0.10 -3.96
N SER A 73 6.42 0.45 -4.57
CA SER A 73 6.45 1.81 -5.10
C SER A 73 7.39 1.90 -6.30
N VAL A 74 7.12 2.86 -7.19
CA VAL A 74 8.09 3.26 -8.24
C VAL A 74 9.27 4.07 -7.66
N ILE A 75 9.19 4.45 -6.38
CA ILE A 75 10.22 5.18 -5.65
C ILE A 75 10.94 4.20 -4.71
N PRO A 76 12.28 4.15 -4.70
CA PRO A 76 13.01 3.31 -3.77
C PRO A 76 12.63 3.58 -2.31
N SER A 77 12.52 2.50 -1.52
CA SER A 77 12.17 2.52 -0.09
C SER A 77 13.00 3.50 0.75
N LYS A 78 14.30 3.56 0.49
CA LYS A 78 15.25 4.41 1.23
C LYS A 78 15.28 5.87 0.76
N ASN A 79 14.42 6.26 -0.17
CA ASN A 79 14.40 7.61 -0.73
C ASN A 79 13.81 8.62 0.28
N ASP A 80 14.57 9.68 0.54
CA ASP A 80 14.25 10.79 1.43
C ASP A 80 13.73 12.03 0.69
N LYS A 81 13.62 11.98 -0.64
CA LYS A 81 13.09 13.07 -1.46
C LYS A 81 11.63 13.35 -1.11
N ILE A 82 11.36 14.59 -0.73
CA ILE A 82 10.03 15.11 -0.40
C ILE A 82 9.10 15.06 -1.63
N LYS A 83 7.88 14.54 -1.41
CA LYS A 83 6.77 14.47 -2.36
C LYS A 83 5.48 14.90 -1.64
N ARG A 84 4.95 16.06 -2.00
CA ARG A 84 3.85 16.71 -1.26
C ARG A 84 2.46 16.07 -1.41
N ASN A 85 2.24 15.29 -2.47
CA ASN A 85 0.94 14.71 -2.81
C ASN A 85 0.98 13.18 -2.87
N TYR A 86 1.61 12.55 -1.88
CA TYR A 86 1.72 11.10 -1.79
C TYR A 86 0.98 10.57 -0.56
N ARG A 87 0.37 9.40 -0.74
CA ARG A 87 -0.30 8.63 0.31
C ARG A 87 0.50 7.38 0.63
N CYS A 88 0.43 7.00 1.90
CA CYS A 88 0.98 5.76 2.42
C CYS A 88 -0.16 4.81 2.78
N ARG A 89 0.03 3.51 2.54
CA ARG A 89 -0.92 2.46 2.92
C ARG A 89 -0.17 1.21 3.38
N CYS A 90 -0.53 0.66 4.53
CA CYS A 90 -0.16 -0.70 4.92
C CYS A 90 -1.37 -1.61 4.65
N PHE A 91 -1.24 -2.50 3.67
CA PHE A 91 -2.27 -3.50 3.37
C PHE A 91 -1.96 -4.78 4.13
N GLN A 92 -2.52 -4.86 5.35
CA GLN A 92 -2.16 -5.87 6.35
C GLN A 92 -2.34 -7.31 5.85
N ASP A 93 -3.41 -7.61 5.10
CA ASP A 93 -3.68 -8.96 4.58
C ASP A 93 -2.52 -9.56 3.77
N TYR A 94 -1.68 -8.71 3.17
CA TYR A 94 -0.53 -9.12 2.37
C TYR A 94 0.79 -8.64 2.96
N HIS A 95 0.77 -7.94 4.10
CA HIS A 95 1.93 -7.27 4.70
C HIS A 95 2.69 -6.31 3.76
N VAL A 96 1.99 -5.79 2.73
CA VAL A 96 2.53 -4.93 1.67
C VAL A 96 2.38 -3.46 2.06
N CYS A 97 3.44 -2.69 1.87
CA CYS A 97 3.42 -1.25 2.08
C CYS A 97 3.45 -0.51 0.73
N PHE A 98 2.53 0.45 0.55
CA PHE A 98 2.39 1.22 -0.68
C PHE A 98 2.70 2.69 -0.45
N TYR A 99 3.47 3.26 -1.38
CA TYR A 99 3.76 4.69 -1.43
C TYR A 99 3.50 5.24 -2.83
N ASN A 100 2.37 5.91 -2.99
CA ASN A 100 1.82 6.28 -4.29
C ASN A 100 1.31 7.72 -4.30
N PRO A 101 1.30 8.40 -5.45
CA PRO A 101 0.67 9.70 -5.56
C PRO A 101 -0.83 9.61 -5.22
N LEU A 102 -1.35 10.70 -4.67
CA LEU A 102 -2.79 10.93 -4.59
C LEU A 102 -3.38 11.02 -6.01
N PRO A 103 -4.62 10.56 -6.23
CA PRO A 103 -5.32 10.80 -7.47
C PRO A 103 -5.42 12.30 -7.78
N ARG A 104 -5.39 12.69 -9.06
CA ARG A 104 -5.35 14.11 -9.47
C ARG A 104 -6.55 14.93 -9.01
N TYR A 105 -7.69 14.28 -8.76
CA TYR A 105 -8.93 14.92 -8.33
C TYR A 105 -9.03 15.07 -6.81
N HIS A 106 -8.04 14.60 -6.05
CA HIS A 106 -8.08 14.68 -4.60
C HIS A 106 -7.59 16.03 -4.08
N ASN A 107 -8.44 16.71 -3.31
CA ASN A 107 -8.05 17.91 -2.59
C ASN A 107 -7.51 17.54 -1.21
N ILE A 108 -6.39 18.14 -0.83
CA ILE A 108 -5.84 18.01 0.51
C ILE A 108 -6.59 19.00 1.41
N ASN A 109 -7.31 18.49 2.40
CA ASN A 109 -8.03 19.30 3.40
C ASN A 109 -7.09 19.76 4.51
#